data_AF-A0A956LL41-F1
#
_entry.id   AF-A0A956LL41-F1
#
_cell.length_a   1.000
_cell.length_b   1.000
_cell.length_c   1.000
_cell.angle_alpha   90.00
_cell.angle_beta   90.00
_cell.angle_gamma   90.00
#
_symmetry.space_group_name_H-M   'P 1'
#
loop_
_entity.id
_entity.type
_entity.pdbx_description
1 polymer ?
#
loop_
_entity_poly.entity_id
_entity_poly.type
_entity_poly.pdbx_seq_one_letter_code
_entity_poly.pdbx_strand_id
1 'polypeptide(L)' 'FYELVVYNALGEVQLDVGDVPRVTGSATVEYVYDGMPLVPGMYYQFRVNSVKGDSPISRTEDLRGVFIAR' A
#
# COMPACT_ATOMS: atom_id res chain seq x y z
N PHE A 1 5.34 -5.75 10.52
CA PHE A 1 4.44 -5.99 9.37
C PHE A 1 4.29 -4.67 8.66
N TYR A 2 3.52 -4.62 7.59
CA TYR A 2 3.17 -3.36 6.95
C TYR A 2 1.66 -3.18 6.95
N GLU A 3 1.22 -1.95 7.14
CA GLU A 3 -0.16 -1.54 6.89
C GLU A 3 -0.20 -0.95 5.49
N LEU A 4 -1.08 -1.43 4.62
CA LEU A 4 -1.26 -0.97 3.25
C LEU A 4 -2.69 -0.47 3.05
N VAL A 5 -2.84 0.78 2.63
CA VAL A 5 -4.15 1.33 2.24
C VAL A 5 -4.06 1.89 0.83
N VAL A 6 -5.02 1.57 -0.02
CA VAL A 6 -5.14 2.11 -1.39
C VAL A 6 -6.37 3.00 -1.47
N TYR A 7 -6.19 4.18 -2.06
CA TYR A 7 -7.22 5.17 -2.31
C TYR A 7 -7.36 5.41 -3.81
N ASN A 8 -8.58 5.66 -4.28
CA ASN A 8 -8.82 6.18 -5.63
C ASN A 8 -8.55 7.70 -5.70
N ALA A 9 -8.66 8.28 -6.89
CA ALA A 9 -8.46 9.71 -7.12
C ALA A 9 -9.45 10.62 -6.35
N LEU A 10 -10.57 10.08 -5.86
CA LEU A 10 -11.55 10.80 -5.03
C LEU A 10 -11.23 10.73 -3.53
N GLY A 11 -10.18 10.00 -3.15
CA GLY A 11 -9.81 9.77 -1.76
C GLY A 11 -10.59 8.64 -1.07
N GLU A 12 -11.32 7.83 -1.84
CA GLU A 12 -12.09 6.70 -1.30
C GLU A 12 -11.19 5.46 -1.18
N VAL A 13 -11.30 4.76 -0.05
CA VAL A 13 -10.55 3.52 0.20
C VAL A 13 -11.02 2.41 -0.73
N GLN A 14 -10.07 1.79 -1.42
CA GLN A 14 -10.26 0.67 -2.35
C GLN A 14 -9.71 -0.65 -1.80
N LEU A 15 -8.74 -0.56 -0.88
CA LEU A 15 -8.11 -1.69 -0.21
C LEU A 15 -7.55 -1.19 1.13
N ASP A 16 -7.71 -1.98 2.18
CA ASP A 16 -7.11 -1.75 3.50
C ASP A 16 -6.63 -3.08 4.08
N VAL A 17 -5.32 -3.21 4.24
CA VAL A 17 -4.65 -4.41 4.72
C VAL A 17 -3.78 -4.03 5.91
N GLY A 18 -4.25 -4.37 7.10
CA GLY A 18 -3.55 -4.04 8.36
C GLY A 18 -2.34 -4.93 8.68
N ASP A 19 -2.20 -6.09 8.03
CA ASP A 19 -1.09 -7.02 8.27
C ASP A 19 -0.55 -7.62 6.96
N VAL A 20 0.15 -6.80 6.18
CA VAL A 20 0.99 -7.32 5.09
C VAL A 20 2.23 -7.98 5.72
N PRO A 21 2.42 -9.30 5.56
CA PRO A 21 3.55 -10.00 6.16
C PRO A 21 4.87 -9.43 5.68
N ARG A 22 5.82 -9.25 6.61
CA ARG A 22 7.19 -8.93 6.23
C ARG A 22 7.83 -10.16 5.59
N VAL A 23 8.66 -9.93 4.57
CA VAL A 23 9.58 -10.97 4.10
C VAL A 23 10.91 -10.86 4.85
N THR A 24 11.47 -12.00 5.25
CA THR A 24 12.77 -12.07 5.93
C THR A 24 13.82 -12.44 4.89
N GLY A 25 14.92 -11.67 4.82
CA GLY A 25 16.01 -11.93 3.86
C GLY A 25 15.83 -11.32 2.48
N SER A 26 14.74 -10.59 2.23
CA SER A 26 14.53 -9.81 1.01
C SER A 26 14.42 -8.32 1.36
N ALA A 27 14.99 -7.47 0.51
CA ALA A 27 14.84 -6.02 0.59
C ALA A 27 13.49 -5.54 0.05
N THR A 28 12.75 -6.42 -0.65
CA THR A 28 11.51 -6.09 -1.35
C THR A 28 10.36 -6.92 -0.81
N VAL A 29 9.29 -6.24 -0.39
CA VAL A 29 8.00 -6.84 -0.03
C VAL A 29 7.08 -6.64 -1.23
N GLU A 30 6.43 -7.72 -1.69
CA GLU A 30 5.45 -7.67 -2.76
C GLU A 30 4.06 -8.00 -2.19
N TYR A 31 3.04 -7.29 -2.68
CA TYR A 31 1.65 -7.55 -2.35
C TYR A 31 0.85 -7.60 -3.66
N VAL A 32 0.09 -8.67 -3.86
CA VAL A 32 -0.80 -8.80 -5.01
C VAL A 32 -2.10 -8.10 -4.66
N TYR A 33 -2.44 -7.05 -5.41
CA TYR A 33 -3.67 -6.30 -5.20
C TYR A 33 -4.90 -7.22 -5.36
N ASP A 34 -5.74 -7.25 -4.35
CA ASP A 34 -6.94 -8.11 -4.24
C ASP A 34 -8.20 -7.30 -3.85
N GLY A 35 -8.13 -5.97 -3.96
CA GLY A 35 -9.25 -5.06 -3.74
C GLY A 35 -10.23 -4.99 -4.92
N MET A 36 -11.07 -3.96 -4.94
CA MET A 36 -12.02 -3.75 -6.03
C MET A 36 -11.31 -3.56 -7.38
N PRO A 37 -11.89 -4.03 -8.50
CA PRO A 37 -11.28 -3.86 -9.82
C PRO A 37 -10.89 -2.41 -10.09
N LEU A 38 -9.61 -2.21 -10.44
CA LEU A 38 -9.10 -0.90 -10.78
C LEU A 38 -9.68 -0.43 -12.12
N VAL A 39 -9.93 0.88 -12.22
CA VAL A 39 -10.46 1.51 -13.43
C VAL A 39 -9.30 1.93 -14.33
N PRO A 40 -9.20 1.45 -15.57
CA PRO A 40 -8.13 1.83 -16.49
C PRO A 40 -8.04 3.34 -16.69
N GLY A 41 -6.83 3.88 -16.64
CA GLY A 41 -6.56 5.32 -16.77
C GLY A 41 -6.80 6.15 -15.51
N MET A 42 -7.31 5.55 -14.42
CA MET A 42 -7.52 6.25 -13.15
C MET A 42 -6.24 6.27 -12.31
N TYR A 43 -6.04 7.38 -11.59
CA TYR A 43 -4.98 7.51 -10.59
C TYR A 43 -5.40 6.93 -9.25
N TYR A 44 -4.45 6.26 -8.61
CA TYR A 44 -4.60 5.70 -7.29
C TYR A 44 -3.41 6.10 -6.41
N GLN A 45 -3.67 6.29 -5.12
CA GLN A 45 -2.66 6.50 -4.12
C GLN A 45 -2.59 5.27 -3.22
N PHE A 46 -1.42 4.68 -3.02
CA PHE A 46 -1.21 3.73 -1.94
C PHE A 46 -0.45 4.40 -0.80
N ARG A 47 -0.75 3.98 0.42
CA ARG A 47 -0.05 4.37 1.65
C ARG A 47 0.43 3.12 2.36
N VAL A 48 1.70 3.11 2.73
CA VAL A 48 2.35 2.01 3.44
C VAL A 48 2.98 2.54 4.71
N ASN A 49 2.63 1.96 5.85
CA ASN A 49 3.35 2.14 7.11
C ASN A 49 4.12 0.87 7.42
N SER A 50 5.42 0.99 7.68
CA SER A 50 6.17 -0.12 8.26
C SER A 50 6.03 -0.07 9.78
N VAL A 51 5.59 -1.16 10.40
CA VAL A 51 5.34 -1.25 11.83
C VAL A 51 6.26 -2.27 12.48
N LYS A 52 6.93 -1.85 13.57
CA LYS A 52 7.80 -2.68 14.40
C LYS A 52 7.27 -2.67 15.85
N GLY A 53 6.67 -3.78 16.28
CA GLY A 53 5.92 -3.81 17.53
C GLY A 53 4.66 -2.95 17.37
N ASP A 54 4.48 -1.96 18.24
CA ASP A 54 3.39 -0.97 18.17
C ASP A 54 3.82 0.37 17.57
N SER A 55 5.07 0.49 17.11
CA SER A 55 5.63 1.76 16.63
C SER A 55 5.80 1.77 15.11
N PRO A 56 5.25 2.76 14.39
CA PRO A 56 5.56 2.96 12.98
C PRO A 56 7.00 3.45 12.82
N ILE A 57 7.75 2.86 11.88
CA ILE A 57 9.18 3.14 11.66
C ILE A 57 9.48 3.81 10.31
N SER A 58 8.58 3.72 9.33
CA SER A 58 8.69 4.40 8.03
C SER A 58 7.31 4.54 7.38
N ARG A 59 7.13 5.54 6.51
CA ARG A 59 5.85 5.82 5.83
C ARG A 59 6.03 6.06 4.33
N THR A 60 4.93 6.03 3.61
CA THR A 60 4.87 6.34 2.16
C THR A 60 5.31 7.74 1.72
N GLU A 61 5.81 8.62 2.60
CA GLU A 61 6.60 9.77 2.11
C GLU A 61 8.00 9.33 1.65
N ASP A 62 8.55 8.28 2.26
CA ASP A 62 9.80 7.64 1.83
C ASP A 62 9.62 6.75 0.58
N LEU A 63 8.37 6.41 0.23
CA LEU A 63 8.02 5.45 -0.83
C LEU A 63 7.15 6.14 -1.90
N ARG A 64 7.32 5.83 -3.19
CA ARG A 64 6.53 6.48 -4.26
C ARG A 64 5.07 6.02 -4.23
N GLY A 65 4.16 6.77 -3.58
CA GLY A 65 2.79 6.32 -3.27
C GLY A 65 1.70 6.53 -4.33
N VAL A 66 2.00 6.79 -5.61
CA VAL A 66 0.96 7.03 -6.64
C VAL A 66 1.23 6.21 -7.90
N PHE A 67 0.16 5.66 -8.48
CA PHE A 67 0.22 4.92 -9.74
C PHE A 67 -1.01 5.16 -10.62
N ILE A 68 -0.89 4.82 -11.90
CA ILE A 68 -2.01 4.79 -12.87
C ILE A 68 -2.34 3.33 -13.18
N ALA A 69 -3.62 2.97 -13.09
CA ALA A 69 -4.07 1.66 -13.52
C ALA A 69 -4.05 1.59 -15.06
N ARG A 70 -3.46 0.52 -15.61
CA ARG A 70 -3.40 0.27 -17.05
C ARG A 70 -4.27 -0.90 -17.44
#